data_AF-H2Y6F7-F1
#
_entry.id   AF-H2Y6F7-F1
#
_cell.length_a   1.000
_cell.length_b   1.000
_cell.length_c   1.000
_cell.angle_alpha   90.00
_cell.angle_beta   90.00
_cell.angle_gamma   90.00
#
_symmetry.space_group_name_H-M   'P 1'
#
loop_
_entity.id
_entity.type
_entity.pdbx_description
1 polymer ?
#
loop_
_entity_poly.entity_id
_entity_poly.type
_entity_poly.pdbx_seq_one_letter_code
_entity_poly.pdbx_strand_id
1 'polypeptide(L)'
;MIVAAQMIFLKPVQVLSFSNDLGRTWKEYQFSNEAINIDGLLTEPGEYTHKFTLFGHRHYRDHWKLFALDFSPVVTRNCTYPDDYVNVSFARHARSSDQCHLGMRQTFEQQRNVSCLIGTEYKRIINTTYCQCTEIDYECGYGYVTTTTGACRKVVGDGSPIDDVGNIIDDSEDYKTTEIPCIAGQRVVHTKYRRVPGDQCKNDLPGKLSGVQNCSTTPRPPTPSVHLKLLNNTNEAEIGEMLHFSVQVGKTEWVVIRTSEPKDKVTTRPLNHDAISLNPTKPGAYEVRAYDS
;
A
#
# COMPACT_ATOMS: atom_id res chain seq x y z
N MET A 1 -7.48 -13.96 -29.66
CA MET A 1 -7.33 -15.43 -29.72
C MET A 1 -6.61 -15.94 -28.47
N ILE A 2 -6.91 -17.16 -28.00
CA ILE A 2 -6.25 -17.81 -26.87
C ILE A 2 -5.40 -18.98 -27.40
N VAL A 3 -4.15 -19.08 -26.97
CA VAL A 3 -3.24 -20.19 -27.28
C VAL A 3 -2.79 -20.83 -25.98
N ALA A 4 -2.85 -22.14 -25.92
CA ALA A 4 -2.47 -22.94 -24.76
C ALA A 4 -1.48 -24.03 -25.20
N ALA A 5 -0.44 -24.23 -24.39
CA ALA A 5 0.52 -25.29 -24.60
C ALA A 5 0.74 -26.03 -23.28
N GLN A 6 0.80 -27.37 -23.35
CA GLN A 6 1.00 -28.20 -22.18
C GLN A 6 2.46 -28.10 -21.72
N MET A 7 2.69 -27.40 -20.61
CA MET A 7 4.00 -27.28 -19.95
C MET A 7 4.08 -28.25 -18.77
N ILE A 8 4.32 -29.54 -19.06
CA ILE A 8 4.56 -30.55 -18.03
C ILE A 8 6.03 -30.92 -18.04
N PHE A 9 6.67 -30.85 -16.87
CA PHE A 9 8.07 -31.20 -16.68
C PHE A 9 8.31 -32.64 -17.20
N LEU A 10 9.26 -32.79 -18.14
CA LEU A 10 9.67 -34.06 -18.77
C LEU A 10 8.63 -34.71 -19.70
N LYS A 11 7.59 -34.00 -20.14
CA LYS A 11 6.67 -34.51 -21.16
C LYS A 11 6.77 -33.65 -22.43
N PRO A 12 7.63 -34.05 -23.39
CA PRO A 12 7.72 -33.38 -24.67
C PRO A 12 6.38 -33.39 -25.40
N VAL A 13 6.03 -32.28 -26.03
CA VAL A 13 4.83 -32.13 -26.84
C VAL A 13 5.17 -31.57 -28.21
N GLN A 14 4.31 -31.87 -29.17
CA GLN A 14 4.39 -31.37 -30.55
C GLN A 14 3.10 -30.69 -31.01
N VAL A 15 2.11 -30.63 -30.12
CA VAL A 15 0.77 -30.09 -30.35
C VAL A 15 0.49 -28.97 -29.36
N LEU A 16 -0.11 -27.90 -29.84
CA LEU A 16 -0.70 -26.84 -29.05
C LEU A 16 -2.21 -26.83 -29.24
N SER A 17 -2.93 -26.21 -28.32
CA SER A 17 -4.37 -25.97 -28.44
C SER A 17 -4.64 -24.49 -28.59
N PHE A 18 -5.60 -24.11 -29.43
CA PHE A 18 -5.99 -22.71 -29.58
C PHE A 18 -7.51 -22.57 -29.66
N SER A 19 -8.00 -21.40 -29.25
CA SER A 19 -9.41 -21.03 -29.27
C SER A 19 -9.58 -19.60 -29.80
N ASN A 20 -10.57 -19.43 -30.69
CA ASN A 20 -10.95 -18.12 -31.23
C ASN A 20 -12.37 -17.67 -30.83
N ASP A 21 -12.94 -18.30 -29.80
CA ASP A 21 -14.30 -18.05 -29.32
C ASP A 21 -14.35 -17.91 -27.80
N LEU A 22 -13.33 -17.24 -27.24
CA LEU A 22 -13.19 -16.99 -25.80
C LEU A 22 -13.12 -18.28 -24.96
N GLY A 23 -12.55 -19.35 -25.52
CA GLY A 23 -12.32 -20.62 -24.81
C GLY A 23 -13.51 -21.59 -24.84
N ARG A 24 -14.55 -21.33 -25.64
CA ARG A 24 -15.72 -22.22 -25.75
C ARG A 24 -15.39 -23.48 -26.54
N THR A 25 -14.65 -23.36 -27.63
CA THR A 25 -14.15 -24.47 -28.43
C THR A 25 -12.65 -24.39 -28.60
N TRP A 26 -12.02 -25.56 -28.66
CA TRP A 26 -10.57 -25.70 -28.76
C TRP A 26 -10.22 -26.55 -29.96
N LYS A 27 -9.17 -26.15 -30.67
CA LYS A 27 -8.60 -26.86 -31.81
C LYS A 27 -7.14 -27.18 -31.52
N GLU A 28 -6.69 -28.34 -31.96
CA GLU A 28 -5.30 -28.76 -31.86
C GLU A 28 -4.53 -28.38 -33.13
N TYR A 29 -3.28 -27.98 -32.97
CA TYR A 29 -2.35 -27.70 -34.07
C TYR A 29 -1.00 -28.31 -33.77
N GLN A 30 -0.49 -29.10 -34.71
CA GLN A 30 0.85 -29.66 -34.62
C GLN A 30 1.87 -28.63 -35.08
N PHE A 31 2.64 -28.05 -34.14
CA PHE A 31 3.61 -27.00 -34.43
C PHE A 31 4.98 -27.52 -34.90
N SER A 32 5.24 -28.82 -34.70
CA SER A 32 6.52 -29.46 -35.01
C SER A 32 6.31 -30.95 -35.32
N ASN A 33 7.21 -31.53 -36.12
CA ASN A 33 7.28 -32.99 -36.30
C ASN A 33 8.01 -33.68 -35.14
N GLU A 34 8.75 -32.91 -34.35
CA GLU A 34 9.52 -33.38 -33.20
C GLU A 34 8.91 -32.83 -31.91
N ALA A 35 8.73 -33.70 -30.92
CA ALA A 35 8.28 -33.30 -29.59
C ALA A 35 9.39 -32.61 -28.80
N ILE A 36 9.07 -31.50 -28.16
CA ILE A 36 9.99 -30.71 -27.34
C ILE A 36 9.42 -30.44 -25.95
N ASN A 37 10.28 -30.22 -24.98
CA ASN A 37 9.89 -29.60 -23.71
C ASN A 37 9.71 -28.11 -23.95
N ILE A 38 8.53 -27.58 -23.58
CA ILE A 38 8.20 -26.17 -23.73
C ILE A 38 8.71 -25.42 -22.50
N ASP A 39 9.49 -24.36 -22.74
CA ASP A 39 9.98 -23.47 -21.68
C ASP A 39 9.17 -22.17 -21.60
N GLY A 40 8.54 -21.75 -22.69
CA GLY A 40 7.67 -20.57 -22.65
C GLY A 40 6.96 -20.23 -23.97
N LEU A 41 6.02 -19.31 -23.84
CA LEU A 41 5.23 -18.72 -24.92
C LEU A 41 5.29 -17.20 -24.79
N LEU A 42 5.60 -16.50 -25.89
CA LEU A 42 5.66 -15.05 -25.96
C LEU A 42 4.69 -14.52 -27.01
N THR A 43 4.20 -13.30 -26.77
CA THR A 43 3.37 -12.53 -27.69
C THR A 43 4.10 -11.26 -28.12
N GLU A 44 3.70 -10.69 -29.25
CA GLU A 44 4.16 -9.37 -29.66
C GLU A 44 3.66 -8.30 -28.65
N PRO A 45 4.50 -7.32 -28.25
CA PRO A 45 4.07 -6.24 -27.39
C PRO A 45 2.81 -5.53 -27.89
N GLY A 46 1.88 -5.25 -26.98
CA GLY A 46 0.58 -4.64 -27.30
C GLY A 46 -0.53 -5.66 -27.57
N GLU A 47 -0.21 -6.94 -27.83
CA GLU A 47 -1.18 -8.04 -27.89
C GLU A 47 -2.29 -7.85 -28.96
N TYR A 48 -2.03 -7.05 -30.00
CA TYR A 48 -2.98 -6.78 -31.08
C TYR A 48 -2.87 -7.77 -32.26
N THR A 49 -1.86 -8.64 -32.25
CA THR A 49 -1.60 -9.57 -33.36
C THR A 49 -1.87 -11.01 -32.94
N HIS A 50 -2.12 -11.86 -33.93
CA HIS A 50 -2.26 -13.30 -33.75
C HIS A 50 -0.93 -14.03 -33.97
N LYS A 51 0.17 -13.40 -33.53
CA LYS A 51 1.54 -13.92 -33.67
C LYS A 51 2.09 -14.29 -32.31
N PHE A 52 2.61 -15.50 -32.22
CA PHE A 52 3.13 -16.08 -30.99
C PHE A 52 4.52 -16.65 -31.25
N THR A 53 5.38 -16.60 -30.25
CA THR A 53 6.68 -17.28 -30.28
C THR A 53 6.69 -18.35 -29.20
N LEU A 54 6.75 -19.61 -29.61
CA LEU A 54 6.94 -20.74 -28.71
C LEU A 54 8.42 -21.08 -28.66
N PHE A 55 8.98 -21.31 -27.48
CA PHE A 55 10.37 -21.73 -27.36
C PHE A 55 10.55 -22.87 -26.37
N GLY A 56 11.54 -23.71 -26.65
CA GLY A 56 11.76 -24.94 -25.93
C GLY A 56 13.02 -25.67 -26.35
N HIS A 57 13.23 -26.86 -25.81
CA HIS A 57 14.35 -27.73 -26.15
C HIS A 57 13.91 -29.20 -26.15
N ARG A 58 14.58 -30.05 -26.94
CA ARG A 58 14.26 -31.48 -27.00
C ARG A 58 14.73 -32.20 -25.73
N HIS A 59 15.99 -31.99 -25.34
CA HIS A 59 16.57 -32.43 -24.07
C HIS A 59 17.30 -31.27 -23.37
N TYR A 60 17.50 -31.35 -22.06
CA TYR A 60 18.11 -30.28 -21.26
C TYR A 60 19.47 -29.77 -21.78
N ARG A 61 20.20 -30.60 -22.53
CA ARG A 61 21.51 -30.27 -23.13
C ARG A 61 21.44 -29.83 -24.59
N ASP A 62 20.26 -29.85 -25.20
CA ASP A 62 20.09 -29.48 -26.59
C ASP A 62 19.98 -27.95 -26.76
N HIS A 63 20.21 -27.49 -27.98
CA HIS A 63 19.98 -26.10 -28.33
C HIS A 63 18.51 -25.73 -28.27
N TRP A 64 18.25 -24.49 -27.87
CA TRP A 64 16.94 -23.86 -27.91
C TRP A 64 16.37 -23.86 -29.33
N LYS A 65 15.09 -24.17 -29.43
CA LYS A 65 14.29 -24.05 -30.64
C LYS A 65 13.22 -22.99 -30.44
N LEU A 66 13.01 -22.19 -31.47
CA LEU A 66 12.01 -21.14 -31.51
C LEU A 66 11.06 -21.43 -32.67
N PHE A 67 9.76 -21.31 -32.40
CA PHE A 67 8.69 -21.48 -33.38
C PHE A 67 7.92 -20.17 -33.45
N ALA A 68 8.01 -19.50 -34.60
CA ALA A 68 7.17 -18.35 -34.93
C ALA A 68 5.82 -18.87 -35.45
N LEU A 69 4.76 -18.67 -34.68
CA LEU A 69 3.42 -19.13 -34.98
C LEU A 69 2.59 -17.95 -35.46
N ASP A 70 2.10 -18.02 -36.70
CA ASP A 70 1.21 -17.01 -37.28
C ASP A 70 -0.20 -17.58 -37.46
N PHE A 71 -1.12 -17.17 -36.59
CA PHE A 71 -2.53 -17.53 -36.66
C PHE A 71 -3.39 -16.43 -37.30
N SER A 72 -2.78 -15.40 -37.90
CA SER A 72 -3.53 -14.39 -38.65
C SER A 72 -4.47 -15.02 -39.69
N PRO A 73 -4.08 -16.10 -40.43
CA PRO A 73 -4.97 -16.75 -41.39
C PRO A 73 -6.21 -17.44 -40.80
N VAL A 74 -6.26 -17.70 -39.48
CA VAL A 74 -7.46 -18.26 -38.81
C VAL A 74 -8.64 -17.29 -38.89
N VAL A 75 -8.34 -16.01 -39.08
CA VAL A 75 -9.31 -14.93 -39.09
C VAL A 75 -9.13 -14.08 -40.35
N THR A 76 -10.13 -14.10 -41.23
CA THR A 76 -10.00 -13.52 -42.58
C THR A 76 -10.32 -12.04 -42.68
N ARG A 77 -10.82 -11.42 -41.59
CA ARG A 77 -11.24 -10.02 -41.58
C ARG A 77 -11.03 -9.35 -40.22
N ASN A 78 -10.91 -8.04 -40.24
CA ASN A 78 -10.94 -7.22 -39.03
C ASN A 78 -12.37 -7.08 -38.51
N CYS A 79 -12.52 -6.88 -37.21
CA CYS A 79 -13.81 -6.60 -36.58
C CYS A 79 -14.30 -5.20 -36.95
N THR A 80 -15.57 -5.08 -37.31
CA THR A 80 -16.23 -3.82 -37.71
C THR A 80 -17.28 -3.42 -36.67
N TYR A 81 -17.22 -2.16 -36.23
CA TYR A 81 -18.24 -1.56 -35.37
C TYR A 81 -19.42 -1.06 -36.22
N PRO A 82 -20.68 -1.24 -35.78
CA PRO A 82 -21.12 -1.85 -34.52
C PRO A 82 -21.39 -3.37 -34.58
N ASP A 83 -21.39 -3.97 -35.76
CA ASP A 83 -21.97 -5.30 -36.00
C ASP A 83 -21.29 -6.44 -35.21
N ASP A 84 -19.96 -6.36 -35.06
CA ASP A 84 -19.15 -7.37 -34.38
C ASP A 84 -19.01 -7.16 -32.87
N TYR A 85 -19.62 -6.10 -32.32
CA TYR A 85 -19.48 -5.73 -30.93
C TYR A 85 -20.83 -5.78 -30.20
N VAL A 86 -20.76 -6.00 -28.89
CA VAL A 86 -21.90 -5.96 -27.98
C VAL A 86 -21.50 -5.21 -26.72
N ASN A 87 -22.41 -4.38 -26.23
CA ASN A 87 -22.19 -3.62 -25.00
C ASN A 87 -22.53 -4.50 -23.80
N VAL A 88 -21.57 -4.69 -22.92
CA VAL A 88 -21.69 -5.52 -21.71
C VAL A 88 -21.38 -4.68 -20.49
N SER A 89 -22.19 -4.83 -19.45
CA SER A 89 -21.93 -4.25 -18.13
C SER A 89 -21.78 -5.38 -17.11
N PHE A 90 -20.81 -5.23 -16.20
CA PHE A 90 -20.59 -6.23 -15.14
C PHE A 90 -21.58 -6.00 -14.00
N ALA A 91 -22.37 -7.01 -13.67
CA ALA A 91 -23.21 -7.00 -12.47
C ALA A 91 -22.43 -7.54 -11.27
N ARG A 92 -22.71 -7.04 -10.05
CA ARG A 92 -22.05 -7.50 -8.83
C ARG A 92 -22.34 -8.96 -8.50
N HIS A 93 -23.53 -9.42 -8.85
CA HIS A 93 -23.95 -10.82 -8.76
C HIS A 93 -24.88 -11.14 -9.91
N ALA A 94 -24.89 -12.40 -10.38
CA ALA A 94 -25.83 -12.88 -11.41
C ALA A 94 -27.32 -12.68 -11.03
N ARG A 95 -27.61 -12.44 -9.74
CA ARG A 95 -28.95 -12.17 -9.18
C ARG A 95 -29.15 -10.75 -8.63
N SER A 96 -28.12 -9.91 -8.64
CA SER A 96 -28.26 -8.50 -8.25
C SER A 96 -28.48 -7.66 -9.50
N SER A 97 -29.57 -6.91 -9.54
CA SER A 97 -29.83 -5.91 -10.57
C SER A 97 -28.87 -4.71 -10.47
N ASP A 98 -28.14 -4.58 -9.35
CA ASP A 98 -27.24 -3.46 -9.15
C ASP A 98 -25.84 -3.75 -9.72
N GLN A 99 -25.52 -3.02 -10.79
CA GLN A 99 -24.27 -3.11 -11.56
C GLN A 99 -23.20 -2.15 -11.04
N CYS A 100 -23.31 -1.75 -9.77
CA CYS A 100 -22.38 -0.81 -9.17
C CYS A 100 -21.18 -1.52 -8.54
N HIS A 101 -20.00 -1.23 -9.06
CA HIS A 101 -18.71 -1.72 -8.56
C HIS A 101 -17.80 -0.53 -8.29
N LEU A 102 -17.28 -0.42 -7.07
CA LEU A 102 -16.45 0.72 -6.65
C LEU A 102 -17.13 2.07 -6.98
N GLY A 103 -18.43 2.15 -6.71
CA GLY A 103 -19.22 3.34 -6.99
C GLY A 103 -19.45 3.67 -8.48
N MET A 104 -19.17 2.75 -9.39
CA MET A 104 -19.32 2.94 -10.84
C MET A 104 -20.07 1.81 -11.52
N ARG A 105 -20.80 2.15 -12.58
CA ARG A 105 -21.30 1.20 -13.59
C ARG A 105 -20.59 1.49 -14.90
N GLN A 106 -19.81 0.52 -15.36
CA GLN A 106 -19.02 0.63 -16.58
C GLN A 106 -19.63 -0.27 -17.66
N THR A 107 -19.78 0.29 -18.86
CA THR A 107 -20.19 -0.45 -20.06
C THR A 107 -19.00 -0.60 -20.98
N PHE A 108 -18.70 -1.85 -21.34
CA PHE A 108 -17.57 -2.26 -22.15
C PHE A 108 -18.07 -2.75 -23.51
N GLU A 109 -17.30 -2.49 -24.57
CA GLU A 109 -17.51 -3.16 -25.86
C GLU A 109 -16.83 -4.50 -25.80
N GLN A 110 -17.59 -5.58 -25.91
CA GLN A 110 -17.06 -6.92 -26.05
C GLN A 110 -17.29 -7.41 -27.48
N GLN A 111 -16.35 -8.17 -28.02
CA GLN A 111 -16.56 -8.87 -29.28
C GLN A 111 -17.74 -9.85 -29.15
N ARG A 112 -18.64 -9.84 -30.13
CA ARG A 112 -19.70 -10.84 -30.29
C ARG A 112 -19.05 -12.22 -30.53
N ASN A 113 -19.84 -13.28 -30.52
CA ASN A 113 -19.40 -14.63 -30.93
C ASN A 113 -19.15 -14.72 -32.45
N VAL A 114 -18.23 -13.91 -32.98
CA VAL A 114 -17.85 -13.79 -34.40
C VAL A 114 -16.34 -13.86 -34.53
N SER A 115 -15.85 -14.58 -35.55
CA SER A 115 -14.42 -14.76 -35.78
C SER A 115 -13.86 -13.57 -36.58
N CYS A 116 -13.33 -12.56 -35.89
CA CYS A 116 -12.69 -11.37 -36.48
C CYS A 116 -11.50 -10.89 -35.63
N LEU A 117 -10.55 -10.18 -36.25
CA LEU A 117 -9.35 -9.66 -35.57
C LEU A 117 -9.68 -8.28 -34.99
N ILE A 118 -9.51 -8.14 -33.67
CA ILE A 118 -9.63 -6.84 -33.01
C ILE A 118 -8.41 -6.02 -33.40
N GLY A 119 -8.62 -4.90 -34.10
CA GLY A 119 -7.54 -4.02 -34.54
C GLY A 119 -6.80 -3.32 -33.39
N THR A 120 -5.84 -2.46 -33.74
CA THR A 120 -4.95 -1.77 -32.79
C THR A 120 -5.64 -0.72 -31.92
N GLU A 121 -6.86 -0.28 -32.26
CA GLU A 121 -7.57 0.81 -31.58
C GLU A 121 -8.71 0.33 -30.66
N TYR A 122 -8.45 -0.66 -29.80
CA TYR A 122 -9.50 -1.20 -28.95
C TYR A 122 -9.77 -0.31 -27.72
N LYS A 123 -10.78 0.56 -27.82
CA LYS A 123 -11.31 1.37 -26.70
C LYS A 123 -12.29 0.54 -25.89
N ARG A 124 -11.86 0.08 -24.71
CA ARG A 124 -12.57 -0.90 -23.87
C ARG A 124 -13.76 -0.35 -23.10
N ILE A 125 -13.86 0.97 -22.87
CA ILE A 125 -14.89 1.58 -22.03
C ILE A 125 -15.65 2.63 -22.85
N ILE A 126 -16.96 2.42 -23.03
CA ILE A 126 -17.84 3.31 -23.79
C ILE A 126 -18.42 4.38 -22.88
N ASN A 127 -18.83 3.94 -21.68
CA ASN A 127 -19.57 4.78 -20.75
C ASN A 127 -19.25 4.36 -19.32
N THR A 128 -19.13 5.35 -18.45
CA THR A 128 -18.97 5.19 -17.01
C THR A 128 -20.00 6.07 -16.32
N THR A 129 -20.86 5.46 -15.53
CA THR A 129 -21.86 6.18 -14.73
C THR A 129 -21.58 5.95 -13.25
N TYR A 130 -21.58 7.02 -12.46
CA TYR A 130 -21.30 6.96 -11.03
C TYR A 130 -22.58 6.72 -10.23
N CYS A 131 -22.54 5.78 -9.31
CA CYS A 131 -23.65 5.44 -8.42
C CYS A 131 -23.72 6.38 -7.22
N GLN A 132 -24.79 6.27 -6.43
CA GLN A 132 -24.85 6.90 -5.11
C GLN A 132 -24.06 6.07 -4.10
N CYS A 133 -23.39 6.72 -3.14
CA CYS A 133 -22.67 6.02 -2.10
C CYS A 133 -23.62 5.30 -1.14
N THR A 134 -23.21 4.11 -0.72
CA THR A 134 -23.94 3.21 0.17
C THR A 134 -22.99 2.68 1.25
N GLU A 135 -23.52 1.96 2.25
CA GLU A 135 -22.73 1.46 3.38
C GLU A 135 -21.55 0.56 2.98
N ILE A 136 -21.66 -0.13 1.84
CA ILE A 136 -20.63 -1.05 1.29
C ILE A 136 -19.44 -0.31 0.65
N ASP A 137 -19.56 0.98 0.36
CA ASP A 137 -18.52 1.79 -0.29
C ASP A 137 -17.52 2.36 0.75
N TYR A 138 -17.68 1.97 2.01
CA TYR A 138 -16.83 2.33 3.13
C TYR A 138 -16.29 1.10 3.84
N GLU A 139 -15.07 1.22 4.32
CA GLU A 139 -14.42 0.27 5.22
C GLU A 139 -14.08 0.94 6.55
N CYS A 140 -13.67 0.15 7.55
CA CYS A 140 -13.30 0.71 8.85
C CYS A 140 -12.01 1.55 8.74
N GLY A 141 -12.03 2.69 9.44
CA GLY A 141 -10.88 3.58 9.54
C GLY A 141 -9.74 2.97 10.37
N TYR A 142 -8.64 3.69 10.45
CA TYR A 142 -7.50 3.27 11.28
C TYR A 142 -7.91 3.10 12.75
N GLY A 143 -7.51 1.98 13.36
CA GLY A 143 -7.86 1.65 14.75
C GLY A 143 -9.30 1.18 14.95
N TYR A 144 -10.04 0.89 13.87
CA TYR A 144 -11.37 0.31 13.92
C TYR A 144 -11.43 -1.02 13.17
N VAL A 145 -12.18 -1.98 13.71
CA VAL A 145 -12.44 -3.29 13.07
C VAL A 145 -13.93 -3.49 12.84
N THR A 146 -14.24 -4.26 11.80
CA THR A 146 -15.61 -4.63 11.47
C THR A 146 -16.10 -5.72 12.43
N THR A 147 -17.32 -5.56 12.92
CA THR A 147 -18.00 -6.54 13.76
C THR A 147 -18.85 -7.48 12.92
N THR A 148 -19.38 -8.54 13.53
CA THR A 148 -20.32 -9.47 12.87
C THR A 148 -21.60 -8.80 12.38
N THR A 149 -21.96 -7.64 12.94
CA THR A 149 -23.10 -6.83 12.51
C THR A 149 -22.77 -5.84 11.39
N GLY A 150 -21.50 -5.77 10.96
CA GLY A 150 -21.01 -4.84 9.93
C GLY A 150 -20.69 -3.44 10.45
N ALA A 151 -20.82 -3.19 11.76
CA ALA A 151 -20.44 -1.91 12.37
C ALA A 151 -18.94 -1.85 12.67
N CYS A 152 -18.33 -0.68 12.49
CA CYS A 152 -16.94 -0.44 12.87
C CYS A 152 -16.84 -0.08 14.36
N ARG A 153 -16.00 -0.81 15.10
CA ARG A 153 -15.70 -0.61 16.53
C ARG A 153 -14.22 -0.37 16.76
N LYS A 154 -13.90 0.47 17.74
CA LYS A 154 -12.53 0.83 18.07
C LYS A 154 -11.82 -0.36 18.70
N VAL A 155 -10.59 -0.61 18.28
CA VAL A 155 -9.68 -1.55 18.93
C VAL A 155 -8.76 -0.78 19.85
N VAL A 156 -8.60 -1.24 21.08
CA VAL A 156 -7.68 -0.64 22.04
C VAL A 156 -6.59 -1.65 22.39
N GLY A 157 -5.35 -1.27 22.09
CA GLY A 157 -4.17 -1.94 22.58
C GLY A 157 -2.89 -1.16 22.31
N ASP A 158 -1.76 -1.72 22.73
CA ASP A 158 -0.48 -1.05 22.94
C ASP A 158 0.37 -0.91 21.66
N GLY A 159 -0.16 -1.30 20.49
CA GLY A 159 0.45 -0.91 19.22
C GLY A 159 0.32 -1.87 18.04
N SER A 160 -0.55 -2.90 18.08
CA SER A 160 -0.68 -3.84 16.96
C SER A 160 -2.14 -4.19 16.64
N PRO A 161 -2.68 -3.80 15.46
CA PRO A 161 -4.04 -4.16 15.03
C PRO A 161 -4.31 -5.67 14.96
N ILE A 162 -3.27 -6.51 14.95
CA ILE A 162 -3.36 -7.96 14.79
C ILE A 162 -3.49 -8.67 16.14
N ASP A 163 -2.87 -8.14 17.19
CA ASP A 163 -2.78 -8.80 18.51
C ASP A 163 -3.93 -8.39 19.46
N ASP A 164 -4.67 -7.33 19.09
CA ASP A 164 -5.66 -6.67 19.96
C ASP A 164 -7.13 -7.03 19.68
N VAL A 165 -7.40 -8.03 18.83
CA VAL A 165 -8.76 -8.44 18.44
C VAL A 165 -9.62 -8.89 19.65
N GLY A 166 -8.99 -9.17 20.80
CA GLY A 166 -9.68 -9.48 22.06
C GLY A 166 -10.19 -8.26 22.86
N ASN A 167 -9.72 -7.04 22.55
CA ASN A 167 -10.02 -5.81 23.31
C ASN A 167 -10.94 -4.86 22.52
N ILE A 168 -12.08 -5.38 22.05
CA ILE A 168 -13.12 -4.57 21.40
C ILE A 168 -13.92 -3.86 22.48
N ILE A 169 -13.73 -2.55 22.63
CA ILE A 169 -14.50 -1.74 23.57
C ILE A 169 -15.79 -1.27 22.88
N ASP A 170 -16.92 -1.31 23.59
CA ASP A 170 -18.15 -0.67 23.12
C ASP A 170 -18.00 0.86 23.19
N ASP A 171 -18.60 1.60 22.24
CA ASP A 171 -18.49 3.07 22.10
C ASP A 171 -18.94 3.88 23.37
N SER A 172 -19.29 3.21 24.47
CA SER A 172 -19.78 3.78 25.74
C SER A 172 -18.71 3.98 26.83
N GLU A 173 -17.49 3.48 26.67
CA GLU A 173 -16.41 3.84 27.60
C GLU A 173 -15.63 5.02 27.04
N ASP A 174 -15.72 6.14 27.75
CA ASP A 174 -15.04 7.41 27.52
C ASP A 174 -13.52 7.24 27.68
N TYR A 175 -12.91 6.49 26.76
CA TYR A 175 -11.48 6.45 26.60
C TYR A 175 -11.08 7.85 26.16
N LYS A 176 -10.56 8.64 27.10
CA LYS A 176 -9.98 9.98 26.88
C LYS A 176 -9.26 9.99 25.54
N THR A 177 -9.96 10.49 24.53
CA THR A 177 -9.39 10.63 23.20
C THR A 177 -8.27 11.63 23.38
N THR A 178 -7.03 11.21 23.16
CA THR A 178 -5.92 12.14 23.03
C THR A 178 -6.37 13.22 22.07
N GLU A 179 -6.54 14.45 22.55
CA GLU A 179 -7.08 15.53 21.74
C GLU A 179 -6.26 15.63 20.46
N ILE A 180 -6.93 15.51 19.30
CA ILE A 180 -6.24 15.60 18.02
C ILE A 180 -5.56 16.97 17.95
N PRO A 181 -4.24 17.03 17.74
CA PRO A 181 -3.49 18.27 17.83
C PRO A 181 -4.03 19.28 16.81
N CYS A 182 -4.22 20.51 17.27
CA CYS A 182 -4.58 21.63 16.41
C CYS A 182 -3.31 22.12 15.69
N ILE A 183 -3.24 21.92 14.38
CA ILE A 183 -2.11 22.34 13.54
C ILE A 183 -2.57 23.54 12.71
N ALA A 184 -1.91 24.69 12.87
CA ALA A 184 -2.24 25.93 12.15
C ALA A 184 -3.73 26.35 12.24
N GLY A 185 -4.34 26.17 13.42
CA GLY A 185 -5.74 26.55 13.66
C GLY A 185 -6.78 25.56 13.11
N GLN A 186 -6.36 24.39 12.62
CA GLN A 186 -7.23 23.35 12.11
C GLN A 186 -6.87 21.98 12.72
N ARG A 187 -7.89 21.13 12.88
CA ARG A 187 -7.72 19.72 13.24
C ARG A 187 -8.55 18.83 12.34
N VAL A 188 -8.00 17.68 11.96
CA VAL A 188 -8.70 16.66 11.18
C VAL A 188 -9.44 15.75 12.14
N VAL A 189 -10.76 15.76 12.08
CA VAL A 189 -11.62 14.87 12.86
C VAL A 189 -11.87 13.63 12.03
N HIS A 190 -11.19 12.54 12.42
CA HIS A 190 -11.36 11.24 11.77
C HIS A 190 -12.68 10.58 12.20
N THR A 191 -13.38 10.00 11.24
CA THR A 191 -14.52 9.11 11.46
C THR A 191 -14.05 7.68 11.66
N LYS A 192 -14.93 6.80 12.15
CA LYS A 192 -14.66 5.35 12.24
C LYS A 192 -14.68 4.61 10.90
N TYR A 193 -14.95 5.34 9.82
CA TYR A 193 -15.07 4.81 8.46
C TYR A 193 -14.10 5.56 7.56
N ARG A 194 -13.68 4.89 6.48
CA ARG A 194 -13.01 5.53 5.35
C ARG A 194 -13.58 4.97 4.06
N ARG A 195 -13.51 5.73 3.00
CA ARG A 195 -13.95 5.29 1.67
C ARG A 195 -13.06 4.18 1.15
N VAL A 196 -13.64 3.17 0.50
CA VAL A 196 -12.88 2.10 -0.15
C VAL A 196 -11.96 2.72 -1.21
N PRO A 197 -10.65 2.40 -1.21
CA PRO A 197 -9.72 2.96 -2.19
C PRO A 197 -10.14 2.65 -3.63
N GLY A 198 -10.18 3.69 -4.47
CA GLY A 198 -10.61 3.58 -5.87
C GLY A 198 -12.13 3.68 -6.08
N ASP A 199 -12.92 3.76 -5.01
CA ASP A 199 -14.36 3.99 -5.13
C ASP A 199 -14.67 5.41 -5.64
N GLN A 200 -15.60 5.53 -6.61
CA GLN A 200 -16.00 6.80 -7.23
C GLN A 200 -17.52 7.11 -7.13
N CYS A 201 -18.25 6.50 -6.19
CA CYS A 201 -19.62 6.85 -5.84
C CYS A 201 -19.80 8.37 -5.55
N LYS A 202 -21.02 8.85 -5.78
CA LYS A 202 -21.46 10.24 -5.56
C LYS A 202 -22.29 10.35 -4.29
N ASN A 203 -22.24 11.51 -3.66
CA ASN A 203 -22.99 11.87 -2.47
C ASN A 203 -22.65 10.94 -1.30
N ASP A 204 -21.51 11.21 -0.66
CA ASP A 204 -21.07 10.46 0.51
C ASP A 204 -22.12 10.50 1.64
N LEU A 205 -22.21 9.39 2.38
CA LEU A 205 -23.16 9.28 3.47
C LEU A 205 -22.74 10.18 4.64
N PRO A 206 -23.70 10.81 5.34
CA PRO A 206 -23.40 11.71 6.45
C PRO A 206 -22.65 10.97 7.56
N GLY A 207 -21.57 11.59 8.07
CA GLY A 207 -20.76 11.01 9.15
C GLY A 207 -19.80 9.89 8.73
N LYS A 208 -19.66 9.60 7.43
CA LYS A 208 -18.67 8.63 6.93
C LYS A 208 -17.31 9.24 6.63
N LEU A 209 -17.27 10.46 6.11
CA LEU A 209 -16.01 11.14 5.78
C LEU A 209 -15.43 11.91 6.96
N SER A 210 -14.10 11.88 7.05
CA SER A 210 -13.36 12.71 7.99
C SER A 210 -13.52 14.19 7.62
N GLY A 211 -13.71 15.04 8.63
CA GLY A 211 -13.92 16.48 8.45
C GLY A 211 -12.75 17.31 8.97
N VAL A 212 -12.63 18.55 8.50
CA VAL A 212 -11.71 19.53 9.09
C VAL A 212 -12.51 20.45 10.00
N GLN A 213 -12.04 20.60 11.24
CA GLN A 213 -12.64 21.50 12.22
C GLN A 213 -11.64 22.62 12.54
N ASN A 214 -12.12 23.86 12.51
CA ASN A 214 -11.35 25.00 13.01
C ASN A 214 -11.23 24.89 14.54
N CYS A 215 -10.01 25.09 15.04
CA CYS A 215 -9.71 25.04 16.46
C CYS A 215 -8.92 26.29 16.85
N SER A 216 -9.34 26.90 17.95
CA SER A 216 -8.60 27.99 18.56
C SER A 216 -7.51 27.37 19.43
N THR A 217 -6.25 27.52 19.02
CA THR A 217 -5.13 27.17 19.90
C THR A 217 -5.19 28.09 21.12
N THR A 218 -5.60 27.60 22.28
CA THR A 218 -4.86 28.01 23.48
C THR A 218 -3.60 27.18 23.44
N PRO A 219 -2.41 27.76 23.20
CA PRO A 219 -1.19 26.98 23.28
C PRO A 219 -1.10 26.49 24.71
N ARG A 220 -1.38 25.20 24.95
CA ARG A 220 -0.77 24.54 26.10
C ARG A 220 0.71 24.63 25.79
N PRO A 221 1.52 25.41 26.55
CA PRO A 221 2.94 25.44 26.30
C PRO A 221 3.39 23.98 26.29
N PRO A 222 4.17 23.55 25.27
CA PRO A 222 4.79 22.24 25.34
C PRO A 222 5.42 22.16 26.73
N THR A 223 5.04 21.17 27.53
CA THR A 223 5.76 20.92 28.77
C THR A 223 7.21 20.75 28.31
N PRO A 224 8.14 21.65 28.66
CA PRO A 224 9.46 21.62 28.07
C PRO A 224 10.09 20.28 28.46
N SER A 225 10.11 19.34 27.52
CA SER A 225 10.85 18.11 27.70
C SER A 225 12.30 18.49 27.47
N VAL A 226 12.99 18.80 28.57
CA VAL A 226 14.42 19.09 28.58
C VAL A 226 15.13 17.81 28.13
N HIS A 227 15.48 17.74 26.84
CA HIS A 227 16.29 16.66 26.30
C HIS A 227 17.76 17.07 26.37
N LEU A 228 18.46 16.52 27.36
CA LEU A 228 19.91 16.68 27.48
C LEU A 228 20.60 15.81 26.44
N LYS A 229 21.33 16.44 25.52
CA LYS A 229 22.08 15.72 24.49
C LYS A 229 23.57 15.80 24.80
N LEU A 230 24.21 14.64 24.94
CA LEU A 230 25.66 14.54 24.87
C LEU A 230 26.07 14.68 23.41
N LEU A 231 26.94 15.65 23.11
CA LEU A 231 27.41 15.91 21.74
C LEU A 231 28.58 14.99 21.35
N ASN A 232 29.22 14.32 22.31
CA ASN A 232 30.20 13.27 22.02
C ASN A 232 29.47 11.98 21.60
N ASN A 233 30.02 11.27 20.61
CA ASN A 233 29.42 10.09 19.98
C ASN A 233 29.47 8.81 20.83
N THR A 234 29.80 8.90 22.12
CA THR A 234 30.01 7.73 23.00
C THR A 234 29.48 7.99 24.41
N ASN A 235 28.95 6.95 25.06
CA ASN A 235 28.53 7.00 26.47
C ASN A 235 29.70 6.80 27.46
N GLU A 236 30.93 6.69 26.94
CA GLU A 236 32.18 6.48 27.66
C GLU A 236 33.18 7.57 27.26
N ALA A 237 34.01 8.00 28.22
CA ALA A 237 34.97 9.10 28.06
C ALA A 237 36.25 8.80 28.84
N GLU A 238 37.40 9.23 28.33
CA GLU A 238 38.68 9.12 29.03
C GLU A 238 38.87 10.25 30.07
N ILE A 239 39.67 10.00 31.11
CA ILE A 239 40.02 11.05 32.09
C ILE A 239 40.80 12.16 31.39
N GLY A 240 40.36 13.40 31.55
CA GLY A 240 40.94 14.56 30.87
C GLY A 240 40.27 14.92 29.53
N GLU A 241 39.36 14.06 29.02
CA GLU A 241 38.58 14.34 27.82
C GLU A 241 37.49 15.40 28.11
N MET A 242 37.27 16.32 27.16
CA MET A 242 36.24 17.35 27.31
C MET A 242 34.91 16.87 26.75
N LEU A 243 33.91 16.78 27.62
CA LEU A 243 32.54 16.40 27.27
C LEU A 243 31.66 17.63 27.08
N HIS A 244 30.96 17.68 25.94
CA HIS A 244 30.05 18.77 25.61
C HIS A 244 28.59 18.33 25.72
N PHE A 245 27.81 19.06 26.51
CA PHE A 245 26.37 18.85 26.65
C PHE A 245 25.61 20.06 26.12
N SER A 246 24.49 19.81 25.43
CA SER A 246 23.57 20.86 24.97
C SER A 246 22.13 20.55 25.34
N VAL A 247 21.38 21.59 25.68
CA VAL A 247 19.94 21.56 25.90
C VAL A 247 19.28 22.59 24.99
N GLN A 248 18.13 22.27 24.39
CA GLN A 248 17.37 23.19 23.53
C GLN A 248 16.21 23.85 24.30
N VAL A 249 16.51 24.45 25.46
CA VAL A 249 15.55 25.18 26.30
C VAL A 249 16.27 26.41 26.87
N GLY A 250 15.51 27.46 27.26
CA GLY A 250 15.97 28.81 27.62
C GLY A 250 17.02 28.92 28.74
N LYS A 251 16.90 29.90 29.65
CA LYS A 251 17.92 30.08 30.69
C LYS A 251 17.99 28.81 31.56
N THR A 252 19.13 28.11 31.49
CA THR A 252 19.32 26.80 32.11
C THR A 252 20.40 26.87 33.19
N GLU A 253 20.09 26.37 34.39
CA GLU A 253 21.06 26.13 35.44
C GLU A 253 21.61 24.70 35.37
N TRP A 254 22.93 24.56 35.47
CA TRP A 254 23.63 23.28 35.31
C TRP A 254 24.22 22.79 36.63
N VAL A 255 24.01 21.52 36.95
CA VAL A 255 24.57 20.87 38.14
C VAL A 255 25.27 19.57 37.74
N VAL A 256 26.56 19.44 38.10
CA VAL A 256 27.34 18.22 37.87
C VAL A 256 27.75 17.62 39.22
N ILE A 257 27.41 16.34 39.43
CA ILE A 257 27.70 15.61 40.68
C ILE A 257 28.46 14.33 40.34
N ARG A 258 29.59 14.07 41.02
CA ARG A 258 30.26 12.78 40.95
C ARG A 258 29.57 11.80 41.88
N THR A 259 28.95 10.75 41.35
CA THR A 259 28.07 9.84 42.13
C THR A 259 28.83 8.96 43.12
N SER A 260 30.14 8.78 42.94
CA SER A 260 31.00 8.07 43.91
C SER A 260 31.24 8.86 45.21
N GLU A 261 31.14 10.19 45.19
CA GLU A 261 31.31 11.08 46.36
C GLU A 261 30.36 12.28 46.23
N PRO A 262 29.11 12.21 46.74
CA PRO A 262 28.08 13.24 46.53
C PRO A 262 28.43 14.63 47.08
N LYS A 263 29.48 14.73 47.91
CA LYS A 263 29.98 16.00 48.49
C LYS A 263 30.93 16.74 47.54
N ASP A 264 31.48 16.07 46.53
CA ASP A 264 32.32 16.67 45.49
C ASP A 264 31.42 17.30 44.41
N LYS A 265 30.92 18.52 44.67
CA LYS A 265 30.33 19.35 43.62
C LYS A 265 31.45 19.82 42.70
N VAL A 266 31.39 19.43 41.43
CA VAL A 266 32.36 19.88 40.42
C VAL A 266 31.81 21.14 39.76
N THR A 267 32.49 22.27 39.96
CA THR A 267 32.14 23.54 39.33
C THR A 267 32.63 23.54 37.88
N THR A 268 31.72 23.37 36.93
CA THR A 268 31.99 23.48 35.49
C THR A 268 31.82 24.93 35.02
N ARG A 269 32.51 25.31 33.94
CA ARG A 269 32.37 26.64 33.33
C ARG A 269 31.29 26.59 32.26
N PRO A 270 30.22 27.39 32.36
CA PRO A 270 29.23 27.48 31.28
C PRO A 270 29.91 28.05 30.03
N LEU A 271 29.67 27.43 28.87
CA LEU A 271 30.11 27.98 27.59
C LEU A 271 29.15 29.08 27.14
N ASN A 272 27.84 28.82 27.25
CA ASN A 272 26.70 29.73 26.98
C ASN A 272 25.47 29.24 27.78
N HIS A 273 24.32 29.92 27.69
CA HIS A 273 23.07 29.53 28.39
C HIS A 273 22.61 28.09 28.09
N ASP A 274 22.92 27.58 26.89
CA ASP A 274 22.36 26.33 26.37
C ASP A 274 23.37 25.17 26.37
N ALA A 275 24.62 25.41 26.79
CA ALA A 275 25.70 24.43 26.68
C ALA A 275 26.78 24.53 27.78
N ILE A 276 27.26 23.36 28.22
CA ILE A 276 28.33 23.23 29.21
C ILE A 276 29.42 22.26 28.77
N SER A 277 30.65 22.53 29.21
CA SER A 277 31.79 21.62 29.08
C SER A 277 32.19 21.04 30.44
N LEU A 278 32.27 19.72 30.50
CA LEU A 278 32.78 18.99 31.65
C LEU A 278 34.14 18.37 31.30
N ASN A 279 35.13 18.54 32.18
CA ASN A 279 36.41 17.85 32.10
C ASN A 279 36.56 16.97 33.36
N PRO A 280 36.32 15.64 33.26
CA PRO A 280 36.50 14.72 34.37
C PRO A 280 37.98 14.58 34.76
N THR A 281 38.34 15.01 35.97
CA THR A 281 39.72 14.92 36.49
C THR A 281 39.96 13.69 37.36
N LYS A 282 38.92 12.92 37.69
CA LYS A 282 38.97 11.69 38.50
C LYS A 282 38.11 10.59 37.85
N PRO A 283 38.44 9.30 38.01
CA PRO A 283 37.59 8.20 37.52
C PRO A 283 36.27 8.12 38.29
N GLY A 284 35.17 7.74 37.63
CA GLY A 284 33.88 7.47 38.29
C GLY A 284 32.69 7.90 37.44
N ALA A 285 31.48 7.66 37.95
CA ALA A 285 30.25 8.10 37.30
C ALA A 285 29.93 9.55 37.67
N TYR A 286 29.49 10.31 36.66
CA TYR A 286 29.10 11.71 36.77
C TYR A 286 27.65 11.85 36.36
N GLU A 287 26.85 12.48 37.20
CA GLU A 287 25.47 12.84 36.92
C GLU A 287 25.41 14.31 36.54
N VAL A 288 24.91 14.60 35.33
CA VAL A 288 24.73 15.95 34.81
C VAL A 288 23.24 16.24 34.77
N ARG A 289 22.82 17.29 35.48
CA ARG A 289 21.43 17.76 35.52
C ARG A 289 21.34 19.19 34.99
N ALA A 290 20.31 19.44 34.20
CA ALA A 290 19.94 20.75 33.71
C ALA A 290 18.57 21.12 34.30
N TYR A 291 18.45 22.31 34.85
CA TYR A 291 17.23 22.86 35.44
C TYR A 291 16.82 24.11 34.67
N ASP A 292 15.53 24.27 34.41
CA ASP A 292 14.97 25.52 33.89
C ASP A 292 15.02 26.59 35.00
N SER A 293 15.56 27.77 34.72
CA SER A 293 15.79 28.84 35.72
C SER A 293 14.66 29.86 35.78
#